data_AF-A0A5B7E1H3-F1
#
_entry.id   AF-A0A5B7E1H3-F1
#
_cell.length_a   1.000
_cell.length_b   1.000
_cell.length_c   1.000
_cell.angle_alpha   90.00
_cell.angle_beta   90.00
_cell.angle_gamma   90.00
#
_symmetry.space_group_name_H-M   'P 1'
#
loop_
_entity.id
_entity.type
_entity.pdbx_description
1 polymer ?
#
loop_
_entity_poly.entity_id
_entity_poly.type
_entity_poly.pdbx_seq_one_letter_code
_entity_poly.pdbx_strand_id
1 'polypeptide(L)'
;MLDNLKWDILQTRHTLHQAEMFFKVHQGLVSIHMPQDITRVTRSLNKKYGQEEQHTYSHPSTRVDCYLYSMFLRAVQVWDRLPEEAVTASNTHRFRRTALPAIQ
;
A
#
# COMPACT_ATOMS: atom_id res chain seq x y z
N MET A 1 10.26 20.25 22.91
CA MET A 1 10.01 21.01 21.65
C MET A 1 9.32 20.16 20.58
N LEU A 2 9.33 18.82 20.67
CA LEU A 2 8.61 17.93 19.73
C LEU A 2 7.13 17.70 20.09
N ASP A 3 6.75 17.81 21.37
CA ASP A 3 5.37 17.54 21.83
C ASP A 3 4.34 18.57 21.32
N ASN A 4 4.78 19.78 20.97
CA ASN A 4 3.90 20.84 20.48
C ASN A 4 3.40 20.60 19.05
N LEU A 5 4.10 19.77 18.28
CA LEU A 5 3.76 19.58 16.87
C LEU A 5 2.61 18.59 16.66
N LYS A 6 2.19 17.85 17.70
CA LYS A 6 1.18 16.77 17.61
C LYS A 6 1.40 15.86 16.39
N TRP A 7 2.66 15.67 16.02
CA TRP A 7 3.01 14.85 14.87
C TRP A 7 2.88 13.39 15.24
N ASP A 8 2.32 12.60 14.33
CA ASP A 8 2.39 11.15 14.42
C ASP A 8 3.84 10.69 14.51
N ILE A 9 4.03 9.50 15.09
CA ILE A 9 5.34 8.87 15.22
C ILE A 9 6.00 8.81 13.84
N LEU A 10 7.32 9.02 13.79
CA LEU A 10 8.09 9.03 12.54
C LEU A 10 7.79 7.79 11.68
N GLN A 11 7.65 6.63 12.33
CA GLN A 11 7.30 5.37 11.69
C GLN A 11 5.95 5.46 10.95
N THR A 12 4.89 5.96 11.61
CA THR A 12 3.56 6.12 11.02
C THR A 12 3.61 7.02 9.78
N ARG A 13 4.32 8.14 9.87
CA ARG A 13 4.50 9.07 8.74
C ARG A 13 5.26 8.42 7.58
N HIS A 14 6.30 7.65 7.90
CA HIS A 14 7.10 6.96 6.90
C HIS A 14 6.28 5.87 6.19
N THR A 15 5.54 5.06 6.94
CA THR A 15 4.63 4.03 6.40
C THR A 15 3.54 4.65 5.54
N LEU A 16 2.93 5.76 6.00
CA LEU A 16 1.91 6.49 5.22
C LEU A 16 2.48 7.05 3.92
N HIS A 17 3.70 7.59 3.94
CA HIS A 17 4.35 8.08 2.74
C HIS A 17 4.63 6.96 1.73
N GLN A 18 5.07 5.79 2.21
CA GLN A 18 5.28 4.60 1.36
C GLN A 18 3.98 4.12 0.72
N ALA A 19 2.91 4.05 1.50
CA ALA A 19 1.58 3.66 1.01
C ALA A 19 1.03 4.69 0.00
N GLU A 20 1.26 5.98 0.24
CA GLU A 20 0.86 7.04 -0.69
C GLU A 20 1.65 7.00 -2.01
N MET A 21 2.95 6.73 -1.95
CA MET A 21 3.75 6.56 -3.16
C MET A 21 3.26 5.36 -3.97
N PHE A 22 2.92 4.26 -3.30
CA PHE A 22 2.32 3.10 -3.96
C PHE A 22 0.95 3.41 -4.56
N PHE A 23 0.09 4.15 -3.86
CA PHE A 23 -1.18 4.66 -4.43
C PHE A 23 -0.96 5.44 -5.72
N LYS A 24 0.04 6.33 -5.74
CA LYS A 24 0.36 7.14 -6.94
C LYS A 24 0.87 6.28 -8.08
N VAL A 25 1.69 5.27 -7.80
CA VAL A 25 2.14 4.30 -8.82
C VAL A 25 0.96 3.50 -9.36
N HIS A 26 0.08 3.02 -8.47
CA HIS A 26 -1.13 2.27 -8.85
C HIS A 26 -2.07 3.07 -9.76
N GLN A 27 -2.25 4.36 -9.47
CA GLN A 27 -3.08 5.27 -10.28
C GLN A 27 -2.36 5.85 -11.52
N GLY A 28 -1.09 5.50 -11.75
CA GLY A 28 -0.31 6.05 -12.87
C GLY A 28 0.04 7.53 -12.74
N LEU A 29 -0.01 8.10 -11.52
CA LEU A 29 0.32 9.51 -11.25
C LEU A 29 1.83 9.78 -11.20
N VAL A 30 2.64 8.72 -11.21
CA VAL A 30 4.11 8.79 -11.18
C VAL A 30 4.66 7.88 -12.27
N SER A 31 5.70 8.34 -12.98
CA SER A 31 6.40 7.58 -14.03
C SER A 31 7.38 6.55 -13.43
N ILE A 32 6.89 5.72 -12.51
CA ILE A 32 7.62 4.58 -11.98
C ILE A 32 6.86 3.34 -12.40
N HIS A 33 7.56 2.42 -13.05
CA HIS A 33 6.97 1.16 -13.48
C HIS A 33 6.86 0.23 -12.28
N MET A 34 5.70 -0.39 -12.09
CA MET A 34 5.54 -1.41 -11.07
C MET A 34 6.35 -2.65 -11.47
N PRO A 35 7.13 -3.27 -10.56
CA PRO A 35 7.91 -4.46 -10.86
C PRO A 35 7.02 -5.56 -11.43
N GLN A 36 7.50 -6.27 -12.46
CA GLN A 36 6.74 -7.37 -13.08
C GLN A 36 6.45 -8.51 -12.10
N ASP A 37 7.26 -8.65 -11.05
CA ASP A 37 7.09 -9.64 -9.99
C ASP A 37 5.91 -9.33 -9.06
N ILE A 38 5.42 -8.08 -9.04
CA ILE A 38 4.26 -7.66 -8.24
C ILE A 38 3.02 -7.78 -9.11
N THR A 39 2.46 -8.99 -9.14
CA THR A 39 1.22 -9.26 -9.87
C THR A 39 0.02 -9.09 -8.95
N ARG A 40 -1.03 -8.43 -9.44
CA ARG A 40 -2.30 -8.35 -8.72
C ARG A 40 -2.86 -9.77 -8.59
N VAL A 41 -3.23 -10.16 -7.39
CA VAL A 41 -3.76 -11.50 -7.12
C VAL A 41 -5.21 -11.52 -7.60
N THR A 42 -5.43 -11.96 -8.83
CA THR A 42 -6.78 -12.30 -9.31
C THR A 42 -7.11 -13.72 -8.82
N ARG A 43 -7.27 -13.92 -7.52
CA ARG A 43 -7.81 -15.19 -7.01
C ARG A 43 -9.30 -15.21 -7.31
N SER A 44 -9.72 -16.05 -8.26
CA SER A 44 -11.11 -16.50 -8.33
C SER A 44 -11.40 -17.36 -7.10
N LEU A 45 -11.72 -16.74 -5.97
CA LEU A 45 -11.98 -17.45 -4.74
C LEU A 45 -13.35 -18.13 -4.81
N ASN A 46 -13.36 -19.43 -4.54
CA ASN A 46 -14.57 -20.22 -4.37
C ASN A 46 -15.55 -19.48 -3.45
N LYS A 47 -16.80 -19.32 -3.91
CA LYS A 47 -17.96 -18.64 -3.27
C LYS A 47 -18.23 -18.97 -1.78
N LYS A 48 -17.48 -19.89 -1.16
CA LYS A 48 -17.66 -20.34 0.22
C LYS A 48 -17.06 -19.43 1.31
N TYR A 49 -16.14 -18.51 0.98
CA TYR A 49 -15.45 -17.68 1.99
C TYR A 49 -15.64 -16.16 1.86
N GLY A 50 -16.50 -15.69 0.95
CA GLY A 50 -17.09 -14.34 1.00
C GLY A 50 -16.16 -13.11 0.95
N GLN A 51 -14.84 -13.26 0.93
CA GLN A 51 -13.89 -12.16 0.78
C GLN A 51 -13.42 -12.09 -0.66
N GLU A 52 -13.98 -11.13 -1.40
CA GLU A 52 -13.41 -10.68 -2.66
C GLU A 52 -12.16 -9.84 -2.35
N GLU A 53 -10.99 -10.49 -2.32
CA GLU A 53 -9.71 -9.80 -2.23
C GLU A 53 -9.34 -9.15 -3.58
N GLN A 54 -10.13 -8.17 -4.03
CA GLN A 54 -9.90 -7.51 -5.32
C GLN A 54 -8.63 -6.64 -5.33
N HIS A 55 -7.99 -6.40 -4.20
CA HIS A 55 -6.94 -5.39 -4.05
C HIS A 55 -5.62 -5.90 -3.50
N THR A 56 -5.45 -7.22 -3.41
CA THR A 56 -4.24 -7.84 -2.86
C THR A 56 -3.18 -8.02 -3.95
N TYR A 57 -1.93 -7.74 -3.62
CA TYR A 57 -0.79 -8.01 -4.50
C TYR A 57 -0.03 -9.26 -4.07
N SER A 58 0.57 -9.96 -5.03
CA SER A 58 1.47 -11.06 -4.72
C SER A 58 2.75 -10.47 -4.14
N HIS A 59 3.27 -11.09 -3.08
CA HIS A 59 4.55 -10.69 -2.51
C HIS A 59 5.69 -11.33 -3.32
N PRO A 60 6.58 -10.53 -3.94
CA PRO A 60 7.75 -11.08 -4.60
C PRO A 60 8.63 -11.83 -3.61
N SER A 61 8.95 -13.09 -3.91
CA SER A 61 10.01 -13.84 -3.23
C SER A 61 11.35 -13.48 -3.90
N THR A 62 11.96 -12.36 -3.50
CA THR A 62 13.25 -11.94 -4.07
C THR A 62 14.38 -12.18 -3.06
N ARG A 63 15.27 -13.13 -3.37
CA ARG A 63 16.53 -13.34 -2.63
C ARG A 63 17.69 -12.47 -3.14
N VAL A 64 17.63 -12.00 -4.39
CA VAL A 64 18.75 -11.34 -5.08
C VAL A 64 18.54 -9.83 -5.25
N ASP A 65 17.30 -9.39 -5.53
CA ASP A 65 16.98 -7.98 -5.83
C ASP A 65 16.10 -7.31 -4.75
N CYS A 66 16.12 -7.81 -3.52
CA CYS A 66 15.28 -7.31 -2.43
C CYS A 66 15.51 -5.82 -2.13
N TYR A 67 16.71 -5.29 -2.40
CA TYR A 67 17.04 -3.88 -2.21
C TYR A 67 16.37 -2.97 -3.26
N LEU A 68 16.34 -3.38 -4.53
CA LEU A 68 15.71 -2.66 -5.64
C LEU A 68 14.21 -2.51 -5.42
N TYR A 69 13.57 -3.55 -4.88
CA TYR A 69 12.13 -3.59 -4.65
C TYR A 69 11.74 -3.34 -3.20
N SER A 70 12.67 -2.93 -2.35
CA SER A 70 12.46 -2.78 -0.90
C SER A 70 11.36 -1.77 -0.54
N MET A 71 11.13 -0.76 -1.38
CA MET A 71 10.02 0.17 -1.23
C MET A 71 8.69 -0.55 -1.49
N PHE A 72 8.58 -1.25 -2.62
CA PHE A 72 7.36 -1.92 -3.02
C PHE A 72 7.00 -3.09 -2.10
N LEU A 73 7.99 -3.88 -1.66
CA LEU A 73 7.77 -4.97 -0.71
C LEU A 73 7.12 -4.48 0.59
N ARG A 74 7.61 -3.37 1.13
CA ARG A 74 7.04 -2.77 2.34
C ARG A 74 5.69 -2.12 2.07
N ALA A 75 5.55 -1.41 0.94
CA ALA A 75 4.31 -0.74 0.60
C ALA A 75 3.16 -1.72 0.32
N VAL A 76 3.43 -2.84 -0.35
CA VAL A 76 2.43 -3.90 -0.60
C VAL A 76 1.93 -4.51 0.71
N GLN A 77 2.82 -4.82 1.66
CA GLN A 77 2.41 -5.34 2.98
C GLN A 77 1.48 -4.38 3.74
N VAL A 78 1.69 -3.08 3.58
CA VAL A 78 0.82 -2.05 4.17
C VAL A 78 -0.49 -1.96 3.39
N TRP A 79 -0.39 -1.97 2.06
CA TRP A 79 -1.53 -1.87 1.14
C TRP A 79 -2.54 -2.98 1.34
N ASP A 80 -2.09 -4.23 1.48
CA ASP A 80 -2.97 -5.39 1.69
C ASP A 80 -3.72 -5.33 3.03
N ARG A 81 -3.27 -4.49 3.98
CA ARG A 81 -3.94 -4.24 5.26
C ARG A 81 -4.89 -3.05 5.24
N LEU A 82 -4.90 -2.27 4.16
CA LEU A 82 -5.74 -1.09 4.05
C LEU A 82 -7.21 -1.48 3.84
N PRO A 83 -8.15 -0.69 4.38
CA PRO A 83 -9.56 -0.88 4.08
C PRO A 83 -9.84 -0.60 2.60
N GLU A 84 -10.87 -1.25 2.05
CA GLU A 84 -11.30 -1.10 0.66
C GLU A 84 -11.59 0.37 0.29
N GLU A 85 -12.13 1.14 1.24
CA GLU A 85 -12.37 2.58 1.10
C GLU A 85 -11.09 3.40 0.83
N ALA A 86 -9.95 2.95 1.37
CA ALA A 86 -8.67 3.59 1.10
C ALA A 86 -8.15 3.20 -0.28
N VAL A 87 -8.23 1.92 -0.64
CA VAL A 87 -7.72 1.45 -1.94
C VAL A 87 -8.50 2.03 -3.12
N THR A 88 -9.81 2.19 -2.98
CA THR A 88 -10.71 2.75 -4.00
C THR A 88 -10.79 4.28 -4.00
N ALA A 89 -9.97 4.96 -3.17
CA ALA A 89 -9.99 6.42 -3.07
C ALA A 89 -9.70 7.09 -4.43
N SER A 90 -10.49 8.10 -4.77
CA SER A 90 -10.37 8.82 -6.06
C SER A 90 -9.21 9.82 -6.11
N ASN A 91 -8.64 10.19 -4.97
CA ASN A 91 -7.53 11.12 -4.89
C ASN A 91 -6.67 10.88 -3.65
N THR A 92 -5.44 11.40 -3.70
CA THR A 92 -4.42 11.20 -2.66
C THR A 92 -4.84 11.76 -1.31
N HIS A 93 -5.63 12.84 -1.27
CA HIS A 93 -6.10 13.44 -0.02
C HIS A 93 -7.10 12.51 0.69
N ARG A 94 -8.07 11.96 -0.04
CA ARG A 94 -9.00 10.96 0.50
C ARG A 94 -8.27 9.71 0.98
N PHE A 95 -7.32 9.21 0.17
CA PHE A 95 -6.47 8.09 0.55
C PHE A 95 -5.76 8.31 1.89
N ARG A 96 -5.09 9.44 2.08
CA ARG A 96 -4.39 9.72 3.35
C ARG A 96 -5.34 9.68 4.55
N ARG A 97 -6.54 10.25 4.41
CA ARG A 97 -7.50 10.33 5.51
C ARG A 97 -8.07 8.97 5.90
N THR A 98 -8.27 8.07 4.94
CA THR A 98 -8.80 6.72 5.18
C THR A 98 -7.72 5.70 5.51
N ALA A 99 -6.49 5.89 5.03
CA ALA A 99 -5.37 5.00 5.30
C ALA A 99 -4.70 5.24 6.66
N LEU A 100 -4.67 6.48 7.15
CA LEU A 100 -3.99 6.84 8.41
C LEU A 100 -4.48 6.03 9.63
N PRO A 101 -5.79 5.79 9.84
CA PRO A 101 -6.28 4.96 10.94
C PRO A 101 -5.82 3.50 10.87
N ALA A 102 -5.54 2.97 9.68
CA ALA A 102 -5.12 1.59 9.48
C ALA A 102 -3.59 1.38 9.67
N ILE A 103 -2.82 2.47 9.79
CA ILE A 103 -1.34 2.46 9.84
C ILE A 103 -0.82 2.74 11.27
N GLN A 104 -1.71 3.07 12.23
CA GLN A 104 -1.36 3.38 13.62
C GLN A 104 -0.92 2.16 14.44
#